data_AF-A0A849C9P3-F1
#
_entry.id   AF-A0A849C9P3-F1
#
_cell.length_a   1.000
_cell.length_b   1.000
_cell.length_c   1.000
_cell.angle_alpha   90.00
_cell.angle_beta   90.00
_cell.angle_gamma   90.00
#
_symmetry.space_group_name_H-M   'P 1'
#
loop_
_entity.id
_entity.type
_entity.pdbx_description
1 polymer ?
#
loop_
_entity_poly.entity_id
_entity_poly.type
_entity_poly.pdbx_seq_one_letter_code
_entity_poly.pdbx_strand_id
1 'polypeptide(L)'
;MRPTSKSWAARAWLLQILAFAATFGAAGAAAITILLTRAAPNWSDTVADAYRYANWAAVPFAAMALWLAYRWLGLSTRELGLAAPVRGGEFLRAVGAGYLILWVALQVLGSFPAWLPTGQDTLLDASTWDAVTHSVRAGLVEEAVLLALPMAIMWRLRWPWWAQVAVLAALRLPFHLYYGPAAIAMVIVWCVLLRYAYDRVRLVWPFMVAHALYNLNTFVVPAGLPKAGITLVMLALGVTFFVRWVRRPSAVPPVRNGI
;
A
#
# COMPACT_ATOMS: atom_id res chain seq x y z
N MET A 1 -22.24 12.76 8.62
CA MET A 1 -21.22 13.03 7.58
C MET A 1 -21.53 14.37 6.95
N ARG A 2 -20.52 15.20 6.64
CA ARG A 2 -20.75 16.47 5.93
C ARG A 2 -21.21 16.17 4.49
N PRO A 3 -22.20 16.89 3.94
CA PRO A 3 -22.63 16.71 2.56
C PRO A 3 -21.47 16.99 1.60
N THR A 4 -21.33 16.17 0.55
CA THR A 4 -20.29 16.32 -0.47
C THR A 4 -20.86 16.96 -1.73
N SER A 5 -20.30 18.09 -2.16
CA SER A 5 -20.60 18.68 -3.47
C SER A 5 -19.78 18.02 -4.59
N LYS A 6 -20.22 18.16 -5.84
CA LYS A 6 -19.42 17.75 -7.01
C LYS A 6 -18.04 18.41 -7.02
N SER A 7 -17.97 19.70 -6.62
CA SER A 7 -16.71 20.44 -6.51
C SER A 7 -15.79 19.93 -5.39
N TRP A 8 -16.35 19.37 -4.31
CA TRP A 8 -15.53 18.70 -3.29
C TRP A 8 -14.92 17.40 -3.83
N ALA A 9 -15.72 16.57 -4.50
CA ALA A 9 -15.24 15.31 -5.07
C ALA A 9 -14.12 15.53 -6.10
N ALA A 10 -14.27 16.53 -6.98
CA ALA A 10 -13.23 16.89 -7.95
C ALA A 10 -11.91 17.31 -7.27
N ARG A 11 -11.97 18.17 -6.24
CA ARG A 11 -10.78 18.58 -5.47
C ARG A 11 -10.12 17.41 -4.75
N ALA A 12 -10.92 16.49 -4.20
CA ALA A 12 -10.41 15.32 -3.50
C ALA A 12 -9.63 14.39 -4.44
N TRP A 13 -10.19 14.09 -5.62
CA TRP A 13 -9.50 13.25 -6.60
C TRP A 13 -8.32 13.96 -7.24
N LEU A 14 -8.38 15.28 -7.45
CA LEU A 14 -7.22 16.06 -7.88
C LEU A 14 -6.08 15.94 -6.87
N LEU A 15 -6.35 16.06 -5.56
CA LEU A 15 -5.35 15.86 -4.52
C LEU A 15 -4.76 14.44 -4.57
N GLN A 16 -5.59 13.40 -4.74
CA GLN A 16 -5.12 12.02 -4.87
C GLN A 16 -4.20 11.82 -6.09
N ILE A 17 -4.57 12.37 -7.25
CA ILE A 17 -3.79 12.28 -8.48
C ILE A 17 -2.44 12.98 -8.31
N LEU A 18 -2.43 14.20 -7.76
CA LEU A 18 -1.20 14.95 -7.52
C LEU A 18 -0.31 14.25 -6.48
N ALA A 19 -0.89 13.72 -5.40
CA ALA A 19 -0.16 12.94 -4.41
C ALA A 19 0.47 11.70 -5.04
N PHE A 20 -0.30 10.96 -5.86
CA PHE A 20 0.20 9.79 -6.58
C PHE A 20 1.34 10.14 -7.53
N ALA A 21 1.17 11.18 -8.37
CA ALA A 21 2.20 11.60 -9.31
C ALA A 21 3.50 12.04 -8.60
N ALA A 22 3.38 12.80 -7.51
CA ALA A 22 4.53 13.29 -6.74
C ALA A 22 5.28 12.19 -5.98
N THR A 23 4.62 11.08 -5.63
CA THR A 23 5.21 10.00 -4.82
C THR A 23 5.59 8.77 -5.63
N PHE A 24 4.84 8.44 -6.69
CA PHE A 24 5.00 7.24 -7.51
C PHE A 24 5.26 7.51 -8.99
N GLY A 25 5.26 8.77 -9.45
CA GLY A 25 5.47 9.09 -10.87
C GLY A 25 6.78 8.52 -11.42
N ALA A 26 7.87 8.66 -10.65
CA ALA A 26 9.18 8.12 -11.02
C ALA A 26 9.20 6.58 -11.04
N ALA A 27 8.59 5.93 -10.05
CA ALA A 27 8.46 4.47 -9.99
C ALA A 27 7.58 3.92 -11.13
N GLY A 28 6.49 4.61 -11.46
CA GLY A 28 5.64 4.29 -12.60
C GLY A 28 6.39 4.42 -13.93
N ALA A 29 7.16 5.48 -14.12
CA ALA A 29 8.01 5.63 -15.31
C ALA A 29 9.03 4.50 -15.42
N ALA A 30 9.70 4.14 -14.32
CA ALA A 30 10.63 3.01 -14.29
C ALA A 30 9.95 1.68 -14.66
N ALA A 31 8.77 1.40 -14.08
CA ALA A 31 8.01 0.19 -14.38
C ALA A 31 7.55 0.13 -15.85
N ILE A 32 7.11 1.25 -16.43
CA ILE A 32 6.76 1.36 -17.85
C ILE A 32 7.98 1.09 -18.73
N THR A 33 9.15 1.66 -18.40
CA THR A 33 10.39 1.40 -19.14
C THR A 33 10.72 -0.09 -19.12
N ILE A 34 10.71 -0.74 -17.95
CA ILE A 34 10.95 -2.19 -17.84
C ILE A 34 9.98 -2.99 -18.70
N LEU A 35 8.70 -2.61 -18.70
CA LEU A 35 7.68 -3.30 -19.48
C LEU A 35 7.95 -3.20 -20.99
N LEU A 36 8.37 -2.03 -21.47
CA LEU A 36 8.62 -1.76 -22.87
C LEU A 36 9.96 -2.32 -23.37
N THR A 37 11.01 -2.25 -22.55
CA THR A 37 12.38 -2.61 -22.96
C THR A 37 12.78 -4.02 -22.56
N ARG A 38 12.04 -4.65 -21.63
CA ARG A 38 12.44 -5.91 -20.97
C ARG A 38 13.81 -5.83 -20.29
N ALA A 39 14.23 -4.63 -19.93
CA ALA A 39 15.51 -4.39 -19.26
C ALA A 39 15.30 -3.43 -18.09
N ALA A 40 16.08 -3.63 -17.03
CA ALA A 40 16.23 -2.60 -16.00
C ALA A 40 16.66 -1.30 -16.68
N PRO A 41 16.06 -0.14 -16.35
CA PRO A 41 16.44 1.09 -17.02
C PRO A 41 17.90 1.40 -16.69
N ASN A 42 18.72 1.57 -17.73
CA ASN A 42 20.09 2.04 -17.58
C ASN A 42 20.06 3.56 -17.39
N TRP A 43 19.69 3.97 -16.18
CA TRP A 43 19.74 5.37 -15.78
C TRP A 43 21.22 5.74 -15.63
N SER A 44 21.69 6.75 -16.38
CA SER A 44 22.96 7.37 -16.05
C SER A 44 22.94 7.85 -14.59
N ASP A 45 24.11 8.00 -13.96
CA ASP A 45 24.24 8.33 -12.54
C ASP A 45 23.33 9.52 -12.13
N THR A 46 23.26 10.55 -12.97
CA THR A 46 22.37 11.71 -12.75
C THR A 46 20.89 11.35 -12.62
N VAL A 47 20.39 10.41 -13.41
CA VAL A 47 18.97 10.02 -13.40
C VAL A 47 18.68 8.98 -12.33
N ALA A 48 19.64 8.10 -12.04
CA ALA A 48 19.57 7.18 -10.89
C ALA A 48 19.49 7.97 -9.57
N ASP A 49 20.31 9.03 -9.46
CA ASP A 49 20.26 9.97 -8.33
C ASP A 49 18.92 10.71 -8.27
N ALA A 50 18.42 11.22 -9.39
CA ALA A 50 17.10 11.86 -9.44
C ALA A 50 15.97 10.91 -8.98
N TYR A 51 16.01 9.64 -9.37
CA TYR A 51 15.08 8.61 -8.90
C TYR A 51 15.21 8.36 -7.38
N ARG A 52 16.44 8.31 -6.86
CA ARG A 52 16.70 8.19 -5.42
C ARG A 52 16.19 9.39 -4.64
N TYR A 53 16.42 10.61 -5.12
CA TYR A 53 15.90 11.84 -4.51
C TYR A 53 14.38 11.92 -4.58
N ALA A 54 13.76 11.55 -5.71
CA ALA A 54 12.31 11.48 -5.87
C ALA A 54 11.69 10.52 -4.84
N ASN A 55 12.31 9.35 -4.65
CA ASN A 55 11.91 8.41 -3.62
C ASN A 55 11.99 9.02 -2.21
N TRP A 56 13.06 9.72 -1.85
CA TRP A 56 13.14 10.39 -0.55
C TRP A 56 12.12 11.52 -0.38
N ALA A 57 11.89 12.30 -1.44
CA ALA A 57 10.87 13.35 -1.45
C ALA A 57 9.44 12.80 -1.33
N ALA A 58 9.20 11.53 -1.64
CA ALA A 58 7.89 10.92 -1.52
C ALA A 58 7.33 10.94 -0.09
N VAL A 59 8.19 10.88 0.94
CA VAL A 59 7.78 10.94 2.35
C VAL A 59 7.14 12.30 2.70
N PRO A 60 7.82 13.45 2.52
CA PRO A 60 7.20 14.74 2.78
C PRO A 60 6.00 15.01 1.86
N PHE A 61 5.98 14.52 0.61
CA PHE A 61 4.80 14.65 -0.25
C PHE A 61 3.59 13.85 0.25
N ALA A 62 3.79 12.63 0.75
CA ALA A 62 2.71 11.85 1.36
C ALA A 62 2.16 12.55 2.62
N ALA A 63 3.04 13.06 3.49
CA ALA A 63 2.65 13.82 4.66
C ALA A 63 1.87 15.10 4.28
N MET A 64 2.36 15.84 3.28
CA MET A 64 1.70 17.03 2.74
C MET A 64 0.32 16.69 2.17
N ALA A 65 0.17 15.59 1.45
CA ALA A 65 -1.11 15.15 0.91
C ALA A 65 -2.13 14.87 2.03
N LEU A 66 -1.73 14.18 3.09
CA LEU A 66 -2.59 13.95 4.26
C LEU A 66 -2.92 15.26 5.00
N TRP A 67 -1.96 16.17 5.12
CA TRP A 67 -2.18 17.48 5.73
C TRP A 67 -3.16 18.34 4.91
N LEU A 68 -3.03 18.39 3.58
CA LEU A 68 -3.97 19.06 2.69
C LEU A 68 -5.35 18.40 2.74
N ALA A 69 -5.42 17.07 2.79
CA ALA A 69 -6.69 16.36 2.97
C ALA A 69 -7.38 16.77 4.28
N TYR A 70 -6.63 16.93 5.36
CA TYR A 70 -7.13 17.41 6.64
C TYR A 70 -7.56 18.89 6.58
N ARG A 71 -6.67 19.79 6.15
CA ARG A 71 -6.87 21.24 6.20
C ARG A 71 -7.79 21.78 5.12
N TRP A 72 -7.63 21.32 3.89
CA TRP A 72 -8.32 21.86 2.72
C TRP A 72 -9.60 21.08 2.39
N LEU A 73 -9.59 19.76 2.50
CA LEU A 73 -10.79 18.93 2.22
C LEU A 73 -11.65 18.68 3.47
N GLY A 74 -11.15 19.02 4.66
CA GLY A 74 -11.87 18.82 5.93
C GLY A 74 -12.10 17.34 6.26
N LEU A 75 -11.22 16.44 5.81
CA LEU A 75 -11.21 15.05 6.27
C LEU A 75 -10.69 15.01 7.70
N SER A 76 -11.36 14.28 8.59
CA SER A 76 -10.88 14.11 9.96
C SER A 76 -9.70 13.13 10.02
N THR A 77 -8.90 13.20 11.08
CA THR A 77 -7.84 12.21 11.36
C THR A 77 -8.38 10.79 11.42
N ARG A 78 -9.62 10.60 11.88
CA ARG A 78 -10.29 9.29 11.89
C ARG A 78 -10.66 8.79 10.50
N GLU A 79 -11.06 9.68 9.58
CA GLU A 79 -11.34 9.30 8.19
C GLU A 79 -10.06 8.94 7.44
N LEU A 80 -8.97 9.66 7.71
CA LEU A 80 -7.63 9.34 7.20
C LEU A 80 -6.99 8.13 7.91
N GLY A 81 -7.68 7.48 8.85
CA GLY A 81 -7.14 6.34 9.59
C GLY A 81 -5.92 6.66 10.45
N LEU A 82 -5.72 7.92 10.84
CA LEU A 82 -4.62 8.36 11.69
C LEU A 82 -4.95 8.27 13.18
N ALA A 83 -6.24 8.23 13.53
CA ALA A 83 -6.70 8.17 14.92
C ALA A 83 -7.89 7.21 15.08
N ALA A 84 -7.71 6.17 15.91
CA ALA A 84 -8.76 5.27 16.36
C ALA A 84 -8.39 4.64 17.71
N PRO A 85 -9.36 4.37 18.60
CA PRO A 85 -9.11 3.63 19.82
C PRO A 85 -8.88 2.15 19.49
N VAL A 86 -7.62 1.74 19.35
CA VAL A 86 -7.23 0.35 19.08
C VAL A 86 -6.45 -0.19 20.27
N ARG A 87 -6.88 -1.33 20.83
CA ARG A 87 -6.13 -2.00 21.91
C ARG A 87 -4.83 -2.61 21.34
N GLY A 88 -3.75 -2.65 22.12
CA GLY A 88 -2.46 -3.17 21.65
C GLY A 88 -2.52 -4.56 21.00
N GLY A 89 -3.29 -5.49 21.58
CA GLY A 89 -3.47 -6.83 20.98
C GLY A 89 -4.29 -6.85 19.69
N GLU A 90 -5.14 -5.85 19.42
CA GLU A 90 -5.84 -5.69 18.14
C GLU A 90 -4.93 -5.02 17.11
N PHE A 91 -4.09 -4.07 17.53
CA PHE A 91 -3.06 -3.45 16.70
C PHE A 91 -2.09 -4.51 16.15
N LEU A 92 -1.52 -5.36 17.00
CA LEU A 92 -0.59 -6.42 16.57
C LEU A 92 -1.23 -7.41 15.61
N ARG A 93 -2.51 -7.74 15.81
CA ARG A 93 -3.26 -8.60 14.88
C ARG A 93 -3.51 -7.92 13.53
N ALA A 94 -3.78 -6.62 13.52
CA ALA A 94 -3.88 -5.84 12.29
C ALA A 94 -2.53 -5.76 11.56
N VAL A 95 -1.40 -5.63 12.28
CA VAL A 95 -0.05 -5.74 11.71
C VAL A 95 0.14 -7.10 11.07
N GLY A 96 -0.14 -8.18 11.79
CA GLY A 96 -0.06 -9.54 11.25
C GLY A 96 -0.96 -9.76 10.04
N ALA A 97 -2.15 -9.16 10.01
CA ALA A 97 -3.04 -9.22 8.86
C ALA A 97 -2.45 -8.53 7.63
N GLY A 98 -1.93 -7.30 7.79
CA GLY A 98 -1.23 -6.61 6.71
C GLY A 98 -0.04 -7.43 6.18
N TYR A 99 0.72 -8.07 7.07
CA TYR A 99 1.87 -8.88 6.71
C TYR A 99 1.45 -10.14 5.95
N LEU A 100 0.42 -10.85 6.44
CA LEU A 100 -0.14 -12.02 5.77
C LEU A 100 -0.64 -11.67 4.37
N ILE A 101 -1.29 -10.51 4.20
CA ILE A 101 -1.79 -10.05 2.90
C ILE A 101 -0.63 -9.85 1.93
N LEU A 102 0.42 -9.14 2.35
CA LEU A 102 1.65 -8.96 1.55
C LEU A 102 2.32 -10.29 1.23
N TRP A 103 2.41 -11.18 2.22
CA TRP A 103 2.99 -12.50 2.04
C TRP A 103 2.23 -13.30 0.99
N VAL A 104 0.90 -13.39 1.07
CA VAL A 104 0.08 -14.05 0.06
C VAL A 104 0.23 -13.37 -1.30
N ALA A 105 0.16 -12.04 -1.35
CA ALA A 105 0.23 -11.28 -2.59
C ALA A 105 1.55 -11.50 -3.34
N LEU A 106 2.69 -11.42 -2.63
CA LEU A 106 4.01 -11.38 -3.24
C LEU A 106 4.67 -12.76 -3.34
N GLN A 107 4.42 -13.69 -2.40
CA GLN A 107 4.96 -15.05 -2.50
C GLN A 107 4.25 -15.87 -3.59
N VAL A 108 2.93 -15.73 -3.70
CA VAL A 108 2.20 -16.36 -4.81
C VAL A 108 2.63 -15.74 -6.13
N LEU A 109 2.81 -14.41 -6.19
CA LEU A 109 3.32 -13.73 -7.38
C LEU A 109 4.70 -14.25 -7.81
N GLY A 110 5.60 -14.49 -6.85
CA GLY A 110 6.92 -15.09 -7.11
C GLY A 110 6.90 -16.52 -7.66
N SER A 111 5.73 -17.18 -7.67
CA SER A 111 5.54 -18.49 -8.30
C SER A 111 5.24 -18.40 -9.81
N PHE A 112 5.11 -17.19 -10.36
CA PHE A 112 4.84 -16.96 -11.78
C PHE A 112 6.07 -16.38 -12.49
N PRO A 113 6.17 -16.53 -13.82
CA PRO A 113 7.24 -15.92 -14.60
C PRO A 113 7.24 -14.39 -14.45
N ALA A 114 8.38 -13.83 -14.04
CA ALA A 114 8.62 -12.40 -14.05
C ALA A 114 8.92 -11.89 -15.46
N TRP A 115 8.75 -10.59 -15.70
CA TRP A 115 9.14 -9.97 -16.97
C TRP A 115 10.66 -9.82 -17.11
N LEU A 116 11.37 -9.72 -15.99
CA LEU A 116 12.83 -9.67 -15.94
C LEU A 116 13.38 -11.03 -15.47
N PRO A 117 14.50 -11.51 -16.04
CA PRO A 117 15.21 -12.68 -15.52
C PRO A 117 15.60 -12.49 -14.05
N THR A 118 15.47 -13.55 -13.24
CA THR A 118 15.98 -13.60 -11.86
C THR A 118 17.44 -13.15 -11.80
N GLY A 119 17.73 -12.13 -11.00
CA GLY A 119 19.08 -11.56 -10.86
C GLY A 119 19.31 -10.24 -11.61
N GLN A 120 18.32 -9.74 -12.39
CA GLN A 120 18.34 -8.38 -12.98
C GLN A 120 17.50 -7.36 -12.21
N ASP A 121 16.95 -7.72 -11.05
CA ASP A 121 16.39 -6.77 -10.07
C ASP A 121 17.49 -5.93 -9.37
N THR A 122 18.71 -5.93 -9.92
CA THR A 122 19.89 -5.17 -9.47
C THR A 122 19.77 -3.68 -9.80
N LEU A 123 18.60 -3.08 -9.60
CA LEU A 123 18.53 -1.63 -9.50
C LEU A 123 19.39 -1.11 -8.34
N LEU A 124 19.84 -1.96 -7.41
CA LEU A 124 20.75 -1.57 -6.36
C LEU A 124 21.68 -2.73 -5.95
N ASP A 125 22.99 -2.56 -6.11
CA ASP A 125 23.96 -2.96 -5.08
C ASP A 125 23.68 -2.11 -3.81
N ALA A 126 22.49 -2.28 -3.25
CA ALA A 126 21.99 -1.48 -2.15
C ALA A 126 22.72 -1.92 -0.90
N SER A 127 23.26 -0.95 -0.18
CA SER A 127 23.69 -1.21 1.19
C SER A 127 22.50 -1.73 2.01
N THR A 128 22.76 -2.47 3.08
CA THR A 128 21.71 -2.86 4.05
C THR A 128 20.91 -1.65 4.53
N TRP A 129 21.55 -0.47 4.62
CA TRP A 129 20.89 0.78 4.97
C TRP A 129 19.88 1.25 3.91
N ASP A 130 20.20 1.12 2.63
CA ASP A 130 19.26 1.41 1.54
C ASP A 130 18.04 0.49 1.59
N ALA A 131 18.25 -0.80 1.87
CA ALA A 131 17.15 -1.76 2.05
C ALA A 131 16.26 -1.41 3.26
N VAL A 132 16.85 -0.99 4.39
CA VAL A 132 16.10 -0.53 5.58
C VAL A 132 15.28 0.71 5.27
N THR A 133 15.91 1.74 4.70
CA THR A 133 15.24 3.01 4.39
C THR A 133 14.15 2.84 3.33
N HIS A 134 14.40 2.03 2.30
CA HIS A 134 13.42 1.62 1.30
C HIS A 134 12.21 0.96 1.98
N SER A 135 12.44 0.00 2.89
CA SER A 135 11.38 -0.75 3.56
C SER A 135 10.47 0.15 4.40
N VAL A 136 11.08 1.04 5.22
CA VAL A 136 10.33 1.98 6.05
C VAL A 136 9.55 2.98 5.18
N ARG A 137 10.20 3.52 4.15
CA ARG A 137 9.57 4.46 3.22
C ARG A 137 8.37 3.82 2.52
N ALA A 138 8.55 2.63 1.95
CA ALA A 138 7.48 1.93 1.22
C ALA A 138 6.24 1.78 2.11
N GLY A 139 6.41 1.31 3.35
CA GLY A 139 5.31 1.19 4.29
C GLY A 139 4.64 2.53 4.61
N LEU A 140 5.40 3.60 4.83
CA LEU A 140 4.83 4.91 5.14
C LEU A 140 4.10 5.55 3.95
N VAL A 141 4.74 5.59 2.78
CA VAL A 141 4.25 6.32 1.62
C VAL A 141 3.11 5.57 0.95
N GLU A 142 3.27 4.26 0.71
CA GLU A 142 2.26 3.46 0.03
C GLU A 142 0.97 3.40 0.82
N GLU A 143 1.03 3.10 2.12
CA GLU A 143 -0.22 2.97 2.88
C GLU A 143 -0.88 4.33 3.15
N ALA A 144 -0.12 5.43 3.19
CA ALA A 144 -0.70 6.77 3.27
C ALA A 144 -1.46 7.16 1.99
N VAL A 145 -0.81 7.02 0.83
CA VAL A 145 -1.29 7.57 -0.46
C VAL A 145 -2.14 6.57 -1.23
N LEU A 146 -1.88 5.27 -1.09
CA LEU A 146 -2.54 4.22 -1.87
C LEU A 146 -3.62 3.48 -1.06
N LEU A 147 -3.68 3.66 0.25
CA LEU A 147 -4.72 3.08 1.10
C LEU A 147 -5.51 4.16 1.85
N ALA A 148 -4.89 4.90 2.77
CA ALA A 148 -5.61 5.78 3.69
C ALA A 148 -6.35 6.93 2.99
N LEU A 149 -5.64 7.72 2.18
CA LEU A 149 -6.23 8.84 1.45
C LEU A 149 -7.37 8.44 0.50
N PRO A 150 -7.19 7.48 -0.44
CA PRO A 150 -8.26 7.13 -1.36
C PRO A 150 -9.44 6.48 -0.64
N MET A 151 -9.20 5.67 0.40
CA MET A 151 -10.30 5.11 1.21
C MET A 151 -11.07 6.19 1.95
N ALA A 152 -10.42 7.21 2.49
CA ALA A 152 -11.08 8.33 3.15
C ALA A 152 -12.00 9.10 2.18
N ILE A 153 -11.53 9.33 0.95
CA ILE A 153 -12.31 9.97 -0.12
C ILE A 153 -13.51 9.09 -0.49
N MET A 154 -13.28 7.81 -0.81
CA MET A 154 -14.32 6.90 -1.28
C MET A 154 -15.37 6.58 -0.21
N TRP A 155 -14.99 6.47 1.06
CA TRP A 155 -15.95 6.31 2.16
C TRP A 155 -16.83 7.54 2.34
N ARG A 156 -16.25 8.74 2.25
CA ARG A 156 -17.03 9.98 2.34
C ARG A 156 -17.98 10.14 1.16
N LEU A 157 -17.57 9.71 -0.04
CA LEU A 157 -18.43 9.64 -1.22
C LEU A 157 -19.36 8.42 -1.24
N ARG A 158 -19.26 7.52 -0.24
CA ARG A 158 -20.06 6.30 -0.09
C ARG A 158 -19.98 5.38 -1.31
N TRP A 159 -18.81 5.30 -1.94
CA TRP A 159 -18.61 4.40 -3.08
C TRP A 159 -18.80 2.94 -2.66
N PRO A 160 -19.38 2.09 -3.52
CA PRO A 160 -19.51 0.67 -3.24
C PRO A 160 -18.13 -0.01 -3.17
N TRP A 161 -18.05 -1.16 -2.49
CA TRP A 161 -16.78 -1.83 -2.19
C TRP A 161 -15.99 -2.22 -3.46
N TRP A 162 -16.67 -2.60 -4.54
CA TRP A 162 -16.01 -2.98 -5.80
C TRP A 162 -15.30 -1.78 -6.45
N ALA A 163 -15.89 -0.58 -6.36
CA ALA A 163 -15.27 0.64 -6.87
C ALA A 163 -14.05 1.02 -6.03
N GLN A 164 -14.10 0.75 -4.71
CA GLN A 164 -12.95 0.91 -3.83
C GLN A 164 -11.79 0.02 -4.27
N VAL A 165 -12.05 -1.27 -4.49
CA VAL A 165 -11.02 -2.22 -4.95
C VAL A 165 -10.45 -1.79 -6.31
N ALA A 166 -11.30 -1.35 -7.24
CA ALA A 166 -10.85 -0.89 -8.56
C ALA A 166 -9.89 0.30 -8.47
N VAL A 167 -10.19 1.30 -7.63
CA VAL A 167 -9.28 2.45 -7.42
C VAL A 167 -7.98 2.00 -6.76
N LEU A 168 -8.04 1.20 -5.70
CA LEU A 168 -6.84 0.72 -5.01
C LEU A 168 -5.93 -0.07 -5.96
N ALA A 169 -6.51 -0.93 -6.81
CA ALA A 169 -5.78 -1.68 -7.81
C ALA A 169 -5.19 -0.76 -8.89
N ALA A 170 -5.96 0.22 -9.38
CA ALA A 170 -5.49 1.18 -10.39
C ALA A 170 -4.34 2.06 -9.88
N LEU A 171 -4.30 2.35 -8.58
CA LEU A 171 -3.19 3.08 -7.96
C LEU A 171 -1.96 2.19 -7.75
N ARG A 172 -2.12 0.92 -7.37
CA ARG A 172 -1.00 0.02 -7.05
C ARG A 172 -0.38 -0.66 -8.27
N LEU A 173 -1.19 -1.05 -9.25
CA LEU A 173 -0.75 -1.83 -10.40
C LEU A 173 0.34 -1.15 -11.25
N PRO A 174 0.30 0.18 -11.54
CA PRO A 174 1.23 0.79 -12.48
C PRO A 174 2.71 0.57 -12.13
N PHE A 175 3.06 0.66 -10.86
CA PHE A 175 4.44 0.48 -10.40
C PHE A 175 4.73 -0.96 -9.93
N HIS A 176 3.81 -1.91 -10.10
CA HIS A 176 4.02 -3.34 -9.84
C HIS A 176 3.87 -4.21 -11.10
N LEU A 177 3.47 -3.62 -12.23
CA LEU A 177 3.26 -4.35 -13.48
C LEU A 177 4.55 -5.01 -13.98
N TYR A 178 5.72 -4.52 -13.55
CA TYR A 178 7.03 -5.10 -13.87
C TYR A 178 7.24 -6.51 -13.29
N TYR A 179 6.43 -6.95 -12.31
CA TYR A 179 6.52 -8.30 -11.75
C TYR A 179 6.00 -9.42 -12.67
N GLY A 180 5.32 -9.10 -13.77
CA GLY A 180 4.74 -10.11 -14.65
C GLY A 180 3.24 -9.93 -14.86
N PRO A 181 2.64 -10.71 -15.78
CA PRO A 181 1.19 -10.68 -16.02
C PRO A 181 0.38 -11.10 -14.78
N ALA A 182 0.95 -11.97 -13.93
CA ALA A 182 0.34 -12.39 -12.67
C ALA A 182 0.18 -11.23 -11.66
N ALA A 183 0.93 -10.13 -11.81
CA ALA A 183 0.80 -8.95 -10.96
C ALA A 183 -0.63 -8.38 -10.99
N ILE A 184 -1.32 -8.47 -12.13
CA ILE A 184 -2.70 -7.99 -12.27
C ILE A 184 -3.63 -8.71 -11.29
N ALA A 185 -3.61 -10.04 -11.30
CA ALA A 185 -4.46 -10.85 -10.43
C ALA A 185 -4.06 -10.67 -8.96
N MET A 186 -2.76 -10.70 -8.64
CA MET A 186 -2.29 -10.63 -7.26
C MET A 186 -2.47 -9.25 -6.63
N VAL A 187 -2.35 -8.16 -7.40
CA VAL A 187 -2.69 -6.81 -6.91
C VAL A 187 -4.18 -6.71 -6.59
N ILE A 188 -5.06 -7.34 -7.37
CA ILE A 188 -6.51 -7.35 -7.05
C ILE A 188 -6.76 -8.10 -5.75
N VAL A 189 -6.19 -9.31 -5.59
CA VAL A 189 -6.30 -10.09 -4.34
C VAL A 189 -5.79 -9.30 -3.15
N TRP A 190 -4.62 -8.67 -3.27
CA TRP A 190 -4.07 -7.78 -2.26
C TRP A 190 -5.06 -6.65 -1.92
N CYS A 191 -5.56 -5.91 -2.91
CA CYS A 191 -6.47 -4.79 -2.70
C CYS A 191 -7.78 -5.22 -2.02
N VAL A 192 -8.34 -6.37 -2.38
CA VAL A 192 -9.54 -6.93 -1.73
C VAL A 192 -9.29 -7.20 -0.26
N LEU A 193 -8.21 -7.92 0.05
CA LEU A 193 -7.90 -8.30 1.44
C LEU A 193 -7.52 -7.07 2.28
N LEU A 194 -6.73 -6.16 1.72
CA LEU A 194 -6.30 -4.93 2.39
C LEU A 194 -7.50 -4.02 2.66
N ARG A 195 -8.39 -3.83 1.67
CA ARG A 195 -9.64 -3.09 1.86
C ARG A 195 -10.49 -3.72 2.95
N TYR A 196 -10.64 -5.04 2.95
CA TYR A 196 -11.42 -5.75 3.97
C TYR A 196 -10.82 -5.55 5.37
N ALA A 197 -9.51 -5.73 5.54
CA ALA A 197 -8.86 -5.52 6.82
C ALA A 197 -8.96 -4.05 7.27
N TYR A 198 -8.71 -3.10 6.36
CA TYR A 198 -8.75 -1.67 6.65
C TYR A 198 -10.14 -1.17 7.03
N ASP A 199 -11.21 -1.67 6.40
CA ASP A 199 -12.62 -1.36 6.74
C ASP A 199 -12.97 -1.67 8.19
N ARG A 200 -12.26 -2.63 8.77
CA ARG A 200 -12.54 -3.14 10.11
C ARG A 200 -11.60 -2.52 11.16
N VAL A 201 -10.34 -2.22 10.81
CA VAL A 201 -9.36 -1.57 11.69
C VAL A 201 -9.54 -0.05 11.70
N ARG A 202 -9.73 0.55 10.52
CA ARG A 202 -9.81 2.01 10.29
C ARG A 202 -8.65 2.79 10.90
N LEU A 203 -7.47 2.15 10.94
CA LEU A 203 -6.20 2.75 11.34
C LEU A 203 -5.15 2.31 10.31
N VAL A 204 -4.38 3.25 9.77
CA VAL A 204 -3.38 2.98 8.73
C VAL A 204 -2.06 2.48 9.31
N TRP A 205 -1.72 2.90 10.52
CA TRP A 205 -0.45 2.57 11.19
C TRP A 205 -0.11 1.08 11.23
N PRO A 206 -1.05 0.15 11.54
CA PRO A 206 -0.74 -1.28 11.51
C PRO A 206 -0.29 -1.77 10.14
N PHE A 207 -0.87 -1.24 9.06
CA PHE A 207 -0.54 -1.62 7.69
C PHE A 207 0.80 -1.02 7.25
N MET A 208 1.11 0.23 7.66
CA MET A 208 2.44 0.83 7.45
C MET A 208 3.54 -0.01 8.11
N VAL A 209 3.33 -0.41 9.37
CA VAL A 209 4.26 -1.26 10.11
C VAL A 209 4.37 -2.64 9.47
N ALA A 210 3.24 -3.24 9.10
CA ALA A 210 3.22 -4.55 8.45
C ALA A 210 4.02 -4.56 7.14
N HIS A 211 3.85 -3.51 6.34
CA HIS A 211 4.56 -3.35 5.07
C HIS A 211 6.05 -3.16 5.30
N ALA A 212 6.44 -2.23 6.16
CA ALA A 212 7.84 -2.04 6.51
C ALA A 212 8.49 -3.34 7.04
N LEU A 213 7.81 -4.06 7.94
CA LEU A 213 8.29 -5.34 8.48
C LEU A 213 8.39 -6.44 7.42
N TYR A 214 7.44 -6.51 6.48
CA TYR A 214 7.50 -7.46 5.38
C TYR A 214 8.75 -7.23 4.52
N ASN A 215 8.98 -5.97 4.13
CA ASN A 215 10.14 -5.60 3.31
C ASN A 215 11.46 -5.82 4.06
N LEU A 216 11.54 -5.42 5.34
CA LEU A 216 12.71 -5.70 6.18
C LEU A 216 12.99 -7.20 6.28
N ASN A 217 11.96 -8.02 6.54
CA ASN A 217 12.14 -9.46 6.63
C ASN A 217 12.55 -10.08 5.28
N THR A 218 12.13 -9.48 4.17
CA THR A 218 12.44 -9.95 2.81
C THR A 218 13.86 -9.59 2.41
N PHE A 219 14.27 -8.34 2.61
CA PHE A 219 15.49 -7.76 2.03
C PHE A 219 16.65 -7.61 3.02
N VAL A 220 16.39 -7.55 4.32
CA VAL A 220 17.41 -7.26 5.35
C VAL A 220 17.73 -8.47 6.22
N VAL A 221 16.70 -9.21 6.64
CA VAL A 221 16.90 -10.37 7.52
C VAL A 221 17.48 -11.54 6.71
N PRO A 222 18.65 -12.09 7.09
CA PRO A 222 19.25 -13.23 6.40
C PRO A 222 18.34 -14.46 6.42
N ALA A 223 18.49 -15.32 5.42
CA ALA A 223 17.82 -16.61 5.41
C ALA A 223 18.20 -17.44 6.66
N GLY A 224 17.21 -18.06 7.30
CA GLY A 224 17.43 -18.89 8.49
C GLY A 224 16.28 -18.78 9.51
N LEU A 225 16.55 -19.29 10.72
CA LEU A 225 15.58 -19.34 11.81
C LEU A 225 14.97 -17.98 12.18
N PRO A 226 15.72 -16.86 12.22
CA PRO A 226 15.12 -15.56 12.54
C PRO A 226 14.06 -15.13 11.54
N LYS A 227 14.34 -15.22 10.23
CA LYS A 227 13.39 -14.88 9.15
C LYS A 227 12.14 -15.76 9.21
N ALA A 228 12.33 -17.08 9.39
CA ALA A 228 11.23 -18.03 9.52
C ALA A 228 10.38 -17.74 10.77
N GLY A 229 11.00 -17.46 11.92
CA GLY A 229 10.31 -17.12 13.16
C GLY A 229 9.45 -15.86 13.03
N ILE A 230 10.00 -14.78 12.46
CA ILE A 230 9.25 -13.53 12.19
C ILE A 230 8.05 -13.83 11.28
N THR A 231 8.28 -14.54 10.17
CA THR A 231 7.20 -14.90 9.23
C THR A 231 6.12 -15.71 9.93
N LEU A 232 6.46 -16.78 10.65
CA LEU A 232 5.47 -17.64 11.32
C LEU A 232 4.64 -16.87 12.36
N VAL A 233 5.27 -16.02 13.17
CA VAL A 233 4.54 -15.20 14.16
C VAL A 233 3.60 -14.23 13.47
N MET A 234 4.04 -13.54 12.41
CA MET A 234 3.20 -12.59 11.68
C MET A 234 2.04 -13.28 10.95
N LEU A 235 2.28 -14.44 10.32
CA LEU A 235 1.24 -15.24 9.68
C LEU A 235 0.21 -15.72 10.72
N ALA A 236 0.66 -16.20 11.89
CA ALA A 236 -0.25 -16.60 12.96
C ALA A 236 -1.11 -15.42 13.46
N LEU A 237 -0.51 -14.24 13.65
CA LEU A 237 -1.24 -13.02 14.01
C LEU A 237 -2.27 -12.64 12.92
N GLY A 238 -1.91 -12.74 11.64
CA GLY A 238 -2.81 -12.48 10.52
C GLY A 238 -3.97 -13.48 10.44
N VAL A 239 -3.71 -14.78 10.60
CA VAL A 239 -4.76 -15.80 10.61
C VAL A 239 -5.72 -15.57 11.78
N THR A 240 -5.20 -15.30 12.98
CA THR A 240 -6.06 -15.03 14.15
C THR A 240 -6.90 -13.76 13.99
N PHE A 241 -6.41 -12.75 13.25
CA PHE A 241 -7.19 -11.59 12.86
C PHE A 241 -8.39 -11.99 12.00
N PHE A 242 -8.16 -12.68 10.87
CA PHE A 242 -9.22 -13.07 9.95
C PHE A 242 -10.24 -14.03 10.61
N VAL A 243 -9.78 -15.04 11.37
CA VAL A 243 -10.67 -15.97 12.08
C VAL A 243 -11.60 -15.25 13.05
N ARG A 244 -11.07 -14.29 13.82
CA ARG A 244 -11.88 -13.54 14.80
C ARG A 244 -12.84 -12.56 14.14
N TRP A 245 -12.49 -12.00 12.99
CA TRP A 245 -13.25 -10.91 12.37
C TRP A 245 -14.21 -11.35 11.29
N VAL A 246 -14.03 -12.53 10.69
CA VAL A 246 -15.09 -13.20 9.93
C VAL A 246 -16.32 -13.44 10.80
N ARG A 247 -16.13 -13.62 12.12
CA ARG A 247 -17.20 -13.84 13.10
C ARG A 247 -17.89 -12.57 13.59
N ARG A 248 -17.42 -11.37 13.22
CA ARG A 248 -18.03 -10.09 13.61
C ARG A 248 -18.82 -9.50 12.42
N PRO A 249 -20.09 -9.11 12.61
CA PRO A 249 -20.83 -8.35 11.60
C PRO A 249 -20.06 -7.08 11.21
N SER A 250 -20.10 -6.71 9.93
CA SER A 250 -19.48 -5.47 9.46
C SER A 250 -20.05 -4.27 10.21
N ALA A 251 -19.19 -3.41 10.76
CA ALA A 251 -19.61 -2.20 11.48
C ALA A 251 -20.23 -1.12 10.57
N VAL A 252 -20.19 -1.33 9.26
CA VAL A 252 -20.83 -0.46 8.27
C VAL A 252 -22.22 -1.04 7.99
N PRO A 253 -23.31 -0.31 8.31
CA PRO A 253 -24.65 -0.72 7.92
C PRO A 253 -24.67 -0.97 6.41
N PRO A 254 -25.34 -2.03 5.93
CA PRO A 254 -25.47 -2.27 4.50
C PRO A 254 -25.98 -0.98 3.85
N VAL A 255 -25.33 -0.58 2.75
CA VAL A 255 -25.87 0.48 1.89
C VAL A 255 -27.21 -0.05 1.42
N ARG A 256 -28.31 0.49 1.98
CA ARG A 256 -29.63 0.28 1.40
C ARG A 256 -29.56 0.90 0.02
N ASN A 257 -29.39 0.07 -1.00
CA ASN A 257 -29.64 0.46 -2.38
C ASN A 257 -31.15 0.76 -2.40
N GLY A 258 -31.49 2.04 -2.31
CA GLY A 258 -32.84 2.49 -2.65
C GLY A 258 -33.01 2.23 -4.14
N ILE A 259 -33.75 1.15 -4.44
CA ILE A 259 -34.43 1.00 -5.72
C ILE A 259 -35.63 1.94 -5.68
#